data_AF-A0A815D6U2-F1
#
_entry.id   AF-A0A815D6U2-F1
#
_cell.length_a   1.000
_cell.length_b   1.000
_cell.length_c   1.000
_cell.angle_alpha   90.00
_cell.angle_beta   90.00
_cell.angle_gamma   90.00
#
_symmetry.space_group_name_H-M   'P 1'
#
loop_
_entity.id
_entity.type
_entity.pdbx_description
1 polymer ?
#
loop_
_entity_poly.entity_id
_entity_poly.type
_entity_poly.pdbx_seq_one_letter_code
_entity_poly.pdbx_strand_id
1 'polypeptide(L)'
;MKYARKIQKLFICAGLLHCIEILTMNFMLTLSNIPCVHTIRSLEPLLAGMLVYLFPMPNKTNESDKDSKIDNIERWIGTILMVLGALLATWRSGQCYLLGIIIFLGILTNLFMVIRNICIQHITVENDDIIFTQIILYGISTLLSFLLLFINDFPYLSVKKYMTILCFIGLCSFIYNSTSIIVCSRVSLVSHSLLTMLKRPTIIFASIIYFDTQISLMMIIGNIIILIGIILYKINIIALLSISRTKLYIIISSLILIFSIVIIFPPVHNYTNVNDSLRIKMVKMNKDFPLFYWRHATGVDNFGDKLSDILIKLIVDSNLSVITSDKPYSLCKKPKLLAIGSIFNFACRNDVIWGSGILDPSHFHPRLNSTLKHTLDIRAVRGPRTRNILISKFNLNVPEVYGDPALLLPYYLTSYKKLSKPTIPILIILHHADVKNKSIQFGLNGIVTANAFVPWNELLSLIVQSKLVISSSLHGIIVSEAFGISARLLKSPHFSLFKFYDYYESTNRTLRYATTIDQAINMGGEKLPNINLKPLLNAFPFDKFVTNKNS
;
A
#
# COMPACT_ATOMS: atom_id res chain seq x y z
N MET A 1 -25.14 9.10 46.06
CA MET A 1 -23.67 8.92 45.90
C MET A 1 -23.25 7.61 45.21
N LYS A 2 -23.66 6.41 45.67
CA LYS A 2 -23.30 5.12 45.01
C LYS A 2 -23.71 5.04 43.52
N TYR A 3 -24.91 5.53 43.22
CA TYR A 3 -25.47 5.60 41.87
C TYR A 3 -24.66 6.49 40.92
N ALA A 4 -24.38 7.74 41.32
CA ALA A 4 -23.54 8.65 40.54
C ALA A 4 -22.13 8.08 40.26
N ARG A 5 -21.52 7.39 41.23
CA ARG A 5 -20.22 6.72 41.05
C ARG A 5 -20.28 5.54 40.07
N LYS A 6 -21.41 4.81 40.01
CA LYS A 6 -21.62 3.70 39.06
C LYS A 6 -21.68 4.23 37.62
N ILE A 7 -22.50 5.26 37.39
CA ILE A 7 -22.65 5.91 36.08
C ILE A 7 -21.32 6.51 35.61
N GLN A 8 -20.59 7.19 36.50
CA GLN A 8 -19.27 7.75 36.17
C GLN A 8 -18.27 6.68 35.71
N LYS A 9 -18.24 5.50 36.36
CA LYS A 9 -17.38 4.38 35.94
C LYS A 9 -17.76 3.85 34.56
N LEU A 10 -19.06 3.75 34.27
CA LEU A 10 -19.54 3.32 32.96
C LEU A 10 -19.16 4.31 31.87
N PHE A 11 -19.25 5.63 32.13
CA PHE A 11 -18.81 6.66 31.19
C PHE A 11 -17.32 6.55 30.85
N ILE A 12 -16.46 6.39 31.87
CA ILE A 12 -15.02 6.23 31.68
C ILE A 12 -14.73 4.95 30.87
N CYS A 13 -15.39 3.84 31.22
CA CYS A 13 -15.24 2.58 30.50
C CYS A 13 -15.65 2.70 29.03
N ALA A 14 -16.80 3.30 28.75
CA ALA A 14 -17.29 3.51 27.39
C ALA A 14 -16.37 4.45 26.59
N GLY A 15 -15.84 5.51 27.21
CA GLY A 15 -14.88 6.42 26.57
C GLY A 15 -13.56 5.73 26.23
N LEU A 16 -13.01 4.93 27.14
CA LEU A 16 -11.80 4.13 26.91
C LEU A 16 -11.98 3.14 25.76
N LEU A 17 -13.08 2.37 25.79
CA LEU A 17 -13.39 1.40 24.75
C LEU A 17 -13.57 2.07 23.37
N HIS A 18 -14.18 3.25 23.32
CA HIS A 18 -14.29 4.03 22.08
C HIS A 18 -12.91 4.42 21.53
N CYS A 19 -11.98 4.88 22.37
CA CYS A 19 -10.62 5.22 21.95
C CYS A 19 -9.85 3.99 21.45
N ILE A 20 -9.93 2.87 22.18
CA ILE A 20 -9.23 1.63 21.80
C ILE A 20 -9.79 1.09 20.47
N GLU A 21 -11.10 1.15 20.26
CA GLU A 21 -11.72 0.78 18.99
C GLU A 21 -11.21 1.65 17.82
N ILE A 22 -11.15 2.97 17.99
CA ILE A 22 -10.64 3.88 16.96
C ILE A 22 -9.16 3.58 16.66
N LEU A 23 -8.35 3.33 17.69
CA LEU A 23 -6.94 3.02 17.55
C LEU A 23 -6.73 1.71 16.78
N THR A 24 -7.42 0.65 17.19
CA THR A 24 -7.33 -0.68 16.56
C THR A 24 -7.86 -0.65 15.13
N MET A 25 -8.93 0.11 14.85
CA MET A 25 -9.44 0.34 13.49
C MET A 25 -8.41 1.04 12.60
N ASN A 26 -7.82 2.13 13.07
CA ASN A 26 -6.82 2.88 12.30
C ASN A 26 -5.57 2.02 12.05
N PHE A 27 -5.15 1.23 13.04
CA PHE A 27 -4.03 0.31 12.88
C PHE A 27 -4.32 -0.76 11.82
N MET A 28 -5.52 -1.36 11.79
CA MET A 28 -5.90 -2.28 10.72
C MET A 28 -5.88 -1.66 9.32
N LEU A 29 -6.30 -0.40 9.21
CA LEU A 29 -6.26 0.35 7.95
C LEU A 29 -4.83 0.67 7.48
N THR A 30 -3.84 0.71 8.39
CA THR A 30 -2.43 0.80 7.99
C THR A 30 -1.85 -0.51 7.47
N LEU A 31 -2.44 -1.64 7.88
CA LEU A 31 -1.97 -2.98 7.53
C LEU A 31 -2.71 -3.59 6.32
N SER A 32 -3.87 -3.05 5.94
CA SER A 32 -4.71 -3.64 4.91
C SER A 32 -5.61 -2.63 4.21
N ASN A 33 -6.26 -3.05 3.12
CA ASN A 33 -7.17 -2.18 2.37
C ASN A 33 -8.54 -2.04 3.06
N ILE A 34 -9.23 -0.94 2.77
CA ILE A 34 -10.55 -0.63 3.33
C ILE A 34 -11.54 -1.80 3.13
N PRO A 35 -11.64 -2.44 1.94
CA PRO A 35 -12.53 -3.59 1.76
C PRO A 35 -12.29 -4.73 2.74
N CYS A 36 -11.03 -5.15 2.94
CA CYS A 36 -10.69 -6.25 3.83
C CYS A 36 -11.07 -5.94 5.29
N VAL A 37 -10.72 -4.74 5.79
CA VAL A 37 -11.06 -4.33 7.15
C VAL A 37 -12.58 -4.34 7.36
N HIS A 38 -13.32 -3.77 6.42
CA HIS A 38 -14.78 -3.69 6.54
C HIS A 38 -15.47 -5.05 6.38
N THR A 39 -14.91 -5.99 5.61
CA THR A 39 -15.35 -7.39 5.56
C THR A 39 -15.21 -8.06 6.93
N ILE A 40 -14.04 -8.00 7.57
CA ILE A 40 -13.83 -8.63 8.90
C ILE A 40 -14.75 -8.02 9.95
N ARG A 41 -14.89 -6.69 9.90
CA ARG A 41 -15.81 -5.99 10.77
C ARG A 41 -17.28 -6.30 10.50
N SER A 42 -17.61 -7.01 9.41
CA SER A 42 -18.98 -7.46 9.14
C SER A 42 -19.45 -8.60 10.06
N LEU A 43 -18.54 -9.16 10.86
CA LEU A 43 -18.83 -10.22 11.84
C LEU A 43 -19.29 -9.69 13.22
N GLU A 44 -19.41 -8.37 13.38
CA GLU A 44 -19.85 -7.71 14.62
C GLU A 44 -21.19 -8.25 15.19
N PRO A 45 -22.24 -8.52 14.39
CA PRO A 45 -23.51 -9.02 14.93
C PRO A 45 -23.40 -10.36 15.67
N LEU A 46 -22.43 -11.20 15.29
CA LEU A 46 -22.19 -12.48 15.95
C LEU A 46 -21.72 -12.26 17.39
N LEU A 47 -20.79 -11.33 17.59
CA LEU A 47 -20.31 -10.94 18.92
C LEU A 47 -21.40 -10.21 19.73
N ALA A 48 -22.21 -9.38 19.08
CA ALA A 48 -23.35 -8.74 19.72
C ALA A 48 -24.36 -9.77 20.25
N GLY A 49 -24.75 -10.76 19.43
CA GLY A 49 -25.65 -11.83 19.84
C GLY A 49 -25.11 -12.62 21.03
N MET A 50 -23.82 -12.99 21.01
CA MET A 50 -23.18 -13.72 22.11
C MET A 50 -23.11 -12.89 23.40
N LEU A 51 -22.73 -11.62 23.33
CA LEU A 51 -22.54 -10.79 24.52
C LEU A 51 -23.85 -10.33 25.17
N VAL A 52 -24.94 -10.17 24.40
CA VAL A 52 -26.26 -9.87 24.97
C VAL A 52 -26.77 -10.99 25.88
N TYR A 53 -26.45 -12.25 25.55
CA TYR A 53 -26.81 -13.38 26.40
C TYR A 53 -26.03 -13.36 27.74
N LEU A 54 -24.77 -12.93 27.70
CA LEU A 54 -23.93 -12.83 28.91
C LEU A 54 -24.24 -11.59 29.76
N PHE A 55 -24.73 -10.52 29.14
CA PHE A 55 -25.04 -9.24 29.79
C PHE A 55 -26.46 -8.77 29.44
N PRO A 56 -27.50 -9.37 30.04
CA PRO A 56 -28.89 -9.03 29.75
C PRO A 56 -29.24 -7.60 30.22
N MET A 57 -30.05 -6.89 29.42
CA MET A 57 -30.46 -5.50 29.69
C MET A 57 -31.77 -5.45 30.50
N PRO A 58 -31.86 -4.60 31.55
CA PRO A 58 -32.94 -4.69 32.53
C PRO A 58 -34.33 -4.23 32.08
N ASN A 59 -34.50 -3.45 30.99
CA ASN A 59 -35.78 -2.79 30.67
C ASN A 59 -36.15 -2.71 29.17
N LYS A 60 -35.44 -3.39 28.27
CA LYS A 60 -35.91 -3.58 26.90
C LYS A 60 -36.43 -5.01 26.83
N THR A 61 -37.73 -5.16 26.58
CA THR A 61 -38.36 -6.46 26.36
C THR A 61 -37.41 -7.33 25.56
N ASN A 62 -36.93 -8.39 26.20
CA ASN A 62 -36.17 -9.43 25.56
C ASN A 62 -37.01 -9.93 24.38
N GLU A 63 -36.72 -9.46 23.16
CA GLU A 63 -37.24 -10.04 21.91
C GLU A 63 -36.80 -11.51 21.75
N SER A 64 -36.12 -12.11 22.75
CA SER A 64 -35.74 -13.51 22.81
C SER A 64 -36.82 -14.45 23.36
N ASP A 65 -37.96 -13.97 23.88
CA ASP A 65 -38.85 -14.86 24.68
C ASP A 65 -40.09 -15.41 23.98
N LYS A 66 -40.17 -15.41 22.64
CA LYS A 66 -41.16 -16.23 21.91
C LYS A 66 -40.62 -16.77 20.57
N ASP A 67 -39.53 -17.53 20.59
CA ASP A 67 -38.98 -18.11 19.36
C ASP A 67 -39.26 -19.62 19.24
N SER A 68 -39.88 -19.98 18.12
CA SER A 68 -40.22 -21.35 17.72
C SER A 68 -38.94 -22.13 17.33
N LYS A 69 -39.00 -23.47 17.31
CA LYS A 69 -37.85 -24.32 16.87
C LYS A 69 -37.29 -23.95 15.48
N ILE A 70 -38.11 -23.33 14.63
CA ILE A 70 -37.77 -22.92 13.25
C ILE A 70 -36.84 -21.68 13.26
N ASP A 71 -37.03 -20.76 14.20
CA ASP A 71 -36.25 -19.52 14.35
C ASP A 71 -34.77 -19.75 14.71
N ASN A 72 -34.44 -20.90 15.29
CA ASN A 72 -33.06 -21.24 15.64
C ASN A 72 -32.24 -21.73 14.44
N ILE A 73 -32.86 -22.42 13.47
CA ILE A 73 -32.14 -22.99 12.32
C ILE A 73 -31.66 -21.88 11.38
N GLU A 74 -32.51 -20.90 11.07
CA GLU A 74 -32.17 -19.77 10.21
C GLU A 74 -31.04 -18.92 10.78
N ARG A 75 -31.04 -18.69 12.10
CA ARG A 75 -29.94 -17.99 12.81
C ARG A 75 -28.62 -18.73 12.71
N TRP A 76 -28.61 -20.06 12.84
CA TRP A 76 -27.42 -20.88 12.67
C TRP A 76 -26.90 -20.83 11.22
N ILE A 77 -27.80 -20.96 10.24
CA ILE A 77 -27.44 -20.84 8.82
C ILE A 77 -26.87 -19.45 8.52
N GLY A 78 -27.52 -18.39 8.99
CA GLY A 78 -27.05 -17.01 8.84
C GLY A 78 -25.66 -16.80 9.41
N THR A 79 -25.39 -17.34 10.61
CA THR A 79 -24.06 -17.29 11.26
C THR A 79 -22.99 -17.97 10.41
N ILE A 80 -23.26 -19.19 9.93
CA ILE A 80 -22.34 -19.96 9.11
C ILE A 80 -22.01 -19.20 7.81
N LEU A 81 -23.03 -18.64 7.15
CA LEU A 81 -22.84 -17.85 5.93
C LEU A 81 -21.99 -16.60 6.19
N MET A 82 -22.21 -15.87 7.28
CA MET A 82 -21.39 -14.70 7.60
C MET A 82 -19.91 -15.07 7.77
N VAL A 83 -19.62 -16.16 8.49
CA VAL A 83 -18.23 -16.63 8.70
C VAL A 83 -17.61 -17.11 7.38
N LEU A 84 -18.32 -17.93 6.60
CA LEU A 84 -17.85 -18.43 5.31
C LEU A 84 -17.61 -17.30 4.31
N GLY A 85 -18.52 -16.34 4.24
CA GLY A 85 -18.40 -15.18 3.38
C GLY A 85 -17.20 -14.31 3.75
N ALA A 86 -16.93 -14.11 5.05
CA ALA A 86 -15.75 -13.38 5.52
C ALA A 86 -14.44 -14.11 5.20
N LEU A 87 -14.39 -15.43 5.38
CA LEU A 87 -13.24 -16.26 5.00
C LEU A 87 -12.98 -16.19 3.49
N LEU A 88 -14.03 -16.34 2.68
CA LEU A 88 -13.92 -16.27 1.21
C LEU A 88 -13.43 -14.90 0.75
N ALA A 89 -13.98 -13.84 1.35
CA ALA A 89 -13.63 -12.48 0.99
C ALA A 89 -12.18 -12.10 1.37
N THR A 90 -11.65 -12.70 2.43
CA THR A 90 -10.27 -12.45 2.90
C THR A 90 -9.22 -13.40 2.33
N TRP A 91 -9.62 -14.52 1.68
CA TRP A 91 -8.74 -15.60 1.22
C TRP A 91 -7.57 -15.19 0.30
N ARG A 92 -7.72 -14.12 -0.51
CA ARG A 92 -6.68 -13.62 -1.42
C ARG A 92 -6.32 -12.15 -1.20
N SER A 93 -6.61 -11.58 -0.04
CA SER A 93 -6.23 -10.19 0.24
C SER A 93 -4.72 -10.06 0.50
N GLY A 94 -3.90 -10.19 -0.56
CA GLY A 94 -2.55 -9.65 -0.77
C GLY A 94 -1.40 -9.88 0.22
N GLN A 95 -1.64 -10.26 1.48
CA GLN A 95 -0.63 -10.28 2.55
C GLN A 95 -0.88 -11.43 3.54
N CYS A 96 -0.58 -12.66 3.11
CA CYS A 96 -0.87 -13.87 3.90
C CYS A 96 -0.20 -13.89 5.30
N TYR A 97 0.90 -13.17 5.53
CA TYR A 97 1.61 -13.16 6.82
C TYR A 97 0.99 -12.20 7.86
N LEU A 98 0.37 -11.10 7.41
CA LEU A 98 -0.30 -10.13 8.28
C LEU A 98 -1.78 -10.44 8.49
N LEU A 99 -2.37 -11.29 7.66
CA LEU A 99 -3.81 -11.58 7.69
C LEU A 99 -4.28 -12.08 9.06
N GLY A 100 -3.50 -12.94 9.73
CA GLY A 100 -3.82 -13.40 11.09
C GLY A 100 -3.87 -12.26 12.12
N ILE A 101 -2.94 -11.31 12.03
CA ILE A 101 -2.91 -10.12 12.90
C ILE A 101 -4.11 -9.22 12.61
N ILE A 102 -4.46 -9.01 11.34
CA ILE A 102 -5.60 -8.17 10.93
C ILE A 102 -6.92 -8.80 11.39
N ILE A 103 -7.09 -10.11 11.24
CA ILE A 103 -8.28 -10.83 11.72
C ILE A 103 -8.40 -10.70 13.24
N PHE A 104 -7.31 -10.94 13.97
CA PHE A 104 -7.26 -10.80 15.43
C PHE A 104 -7.66 -9.39 15.87
N LEU A 105 -7.04 -8.35 15.28
CA LEU A 105 -7.37 -6.96 15.56
C LEU A 105 -8.82 -6.63 15.20
N GLY A 106 -9.36 -7.19 14.12
CA GLY A 106 -10.73 -6.94 13.70
C GLY A 106 -11.77 -7.53 14.65
N ILE A 107 -11.53 -8.75 15.13
CA ILE A 107 -12.35 -9.40 16.17
C ILE A 107 -12.26 -8.57 17.45
N LEU A 108 -11.06 -8.16 17.86
CA LEU A 108 -10.83 -7.34 19.05
C LEU A 108 -11.54 -5.98 18.96
N THR A 109 -11.49 -5.34 17.78
CA THR A 109 -12.19 -4.08 17.50
C THR A 109 -13.70 -4.24 17.62
N ASN A 110 -14.27 -5.31 17.03
CA ASN A 110 -15.70 -5.60 17.15
C ASN A 110 -16.08 -5.86 18.62
N LEU A 111 -15.26 -6.61 19.36
CA LEU A 111 -15.48 -6.90 20.78
C LEU A 111 -15.57 -5.61 21.61
N PHE A 112 -14.58 -4.72 21.49
CA PHE A 112 -14.57 -3.45 22.24
C PHE A 112 -15.76 -2.57 21.86
N MET A 113 -16.14 -2.55 20.59
CA MET A 113 -17.30 -1.77 20.17
C MET A 113 -18.62 -2.29 20.76
N VAL A 114 -18.80 -3.62 20.81
CA VAL A 114 -20.01 -4.23 21.38
C VAL A 114 -20.06 -3.96 22.89
N ILE A 115 -18.95 -4.14 23.63
CA ILE A 115 -18.89 -3.83 25.07
C ILE A 115 -19.15 -2.34 25.31
N ARG A 116 -18.59 -1.44 24.50
CA ARG A 116 -18.88 -0.01 24.57
C ARG A 116 -20.37 0.26 24.43
N ASN A 117 -21.01 -0.35 23.44
CA ASN A 117 -22.44 -0.18 23.19
C ASN A 117 -23.30 -0.73 24.34
N ILE A 118 -22.90 -1.82 25.00
CA ILE A 118 -23.51 -2.32 26.24
C ILE A 118 -23.41 -1.26 27.35
N CYS A 119 -22.22 -0.70 27.58
CA CYS A 119 -22.05 0.37 28.57
C CYS A 119 -22.93 1.58 28.26
N ILE A 120 -23.00 2.01 27.00
CA ILE A 120 -23.86 3.11 26.55
C ILE A 120 -25.33 2.79 26.83
N GLN A 121 -25.81 1.58 26.52
CA GLN A 121 -27.19 1.20 26.78
C GLN A 121 -27.51 1.25 28.28
N HIS A 122 -26.66 0.71 29.14
CA HIS A 122 -26.84 0.82 30.60
C HIS A 122 -26.85 2.27 31.09
N ILE A 123 -25.96 3.12 30.58
CA ILE A 123 -25.94 4.55 30.90
C ILE A 123 -27.26 5.21 30.48
N THR A 124 -27.76 4.92 29.28
CA THR A 124 -29.00 5.55 28.78
C THR A 124 -30.28 5.01 29.41
N VAL A 125 -30.25 3.80 29.99
CA VAL A 125 -31.37 3.27 30.78
C VAL A 125 -31.37 3.89 32.18
N GLU A 126 -30.19 4.15 32.74
CA GLU A 126 -30.07 4.78 34.04
C GLU A 126 -30.25 6.31 33.94
N ASN A 127 -29.85 6.95 32.84
CA ASN A 127 -29.89 8.40 32.65
C ASN A 127 -30.71 8.76 31.40
N ASP A 128 -31.81 9.50 31.58
CA ASP A 128 -32.72 9.89 30.49
C ASP A 128 -32.10 10.90 29.50
N ASP A 129 -31.02 11.57 29.89
CA ASP A 129 -30.39 12.60 29.07
C ASP A 129 -29.32 12.05 28.11
N ILE A 130 -29.77 11.70 26.91
CA ILE A 130 -28.93 11.17 25.81
C ILE A 130 -27.90 12.21 25.36
N ILE A 131 -28.23 13.50 25.40
CA ILE A 131 -27.35 14.59 24.97
C ILE A 131 -26.18 14.71 25.96
N PHE A 132 -26.49 14.68 27.26
CA PHE A 132 -25.47 14.65 28.31
C PHE A 132 -24.54 13.44 28.18
N THR A 133 -25.11 12.28 27.82
CA THR A 133 -24.35 11.04 27.58
C THR A 133 -23.36 11.18 26.42
N GLN A 134 -23.76 11.85 25.33
CA GLN A 134 -22.90 12.09 24.17
C GLN A 134 -21.75 13.05 24.49
N ILE A 135 -22.04 14.15 25.17
CA ILE A 135 -21.04 15.18 25.51
C ILE A 135 -19.92 14.59 26.38
N ILE A 136 -20.28 13.82 27.41
CA ILE A 136 -19.29 13.20 28.30
C ILE A 136 -18.45 12.15 27.56
N LEU A 137 -19.10 11.27 26.78
CA LEU A 137 -18.39 10.22 26.05
C LEU A 137 -17.37 10.82 25.07
N TYR A 138 -17.79 11.81 24.28
CA TYR A 138 -16.90 12.48 23.35
C TYR A 138 -15.81 13.28 24.06
N GLY A 139 -16.12 14.00 25.14
CA GLY A 139 -15.13 14.73 25.94
C GLY A 139 -14.03 13.82 26.50
N ILE A 140 -14.42 12.68 27.07
CA ILE A 140 -13.47 11.66 27.55
C ILE A 140 -12.65 11.10 26.38
N SER A 141 -13.28 10.82 25.24
CA SER A 141 -12.57 10.27 24.09
C SER A 141 -11.55 11.24 23.50
N THR A 142 -11.89 12.53 23.42
CA THR A 142 -10.97 13.57 22.93
C THR A 142 -9.79 13.77 23.87
N LEU A 143 -10.02 13.70 25.18
CA LEU A 143 -8.95 13.79 26.18
C LEU A 143 -7.97 12.62 26.06
N LEU A 144 -8.49 11.40 25.93
CA LEU A 144 -7.69 10.19 25.74
C LEU A 144 -6.95 10.19 24.40
N SER A 145 -7.60 10.62 23.32
CA SER A 145 -6.94 10.79 22.01
C SER A 145 -5.83 11.83 22.06
N PHE A 146 -6.00 12.92 22.81
CA PHE A 146 -4.95 13.91 23.03
C PHE A 146 -3.76 13.35 23.81
N LEU A 147 -3.99 12.53 24.85
CA LEU A 147 -2.92 11.84 25.58
C LEU A 147 -2.15 10.85 24.68
N LEU A 148 -2.84 10.16 23.78
CA LEU A 148 -2.21 9.28 22.79
C LEU A 148 -1.34 10.03 21.77
N LEU A 149 -1.63 11.31 21.49
CA LEU A 149 -0.77 12.15 20.64
C LEU A 149 0.58 12.47 21.31
N PHE A 150 0.65 12.55 22.64
CA PHE A 150 1.92 12.78 23.35
C PHE A 150 2.83 11.55 23.40
N ILE A 151 2.27 10.35 23.25
CA ILE A 151 3.03 9.09 23.26
C ILE A 151 3.74 8.86 21.91
N ASN A 152 3.24 9.48 20.84
CA ASN A 152 3.77 9.31 19.48
C ASN A 152 4.41 10.61 18.98
N ASP A 153 5.70 10.56 18.65
CA ASP A 153 6.39 11.66 17.95
C ASP A 153 5.80 11.85 16.54
N PHE A 154 4.73 12.63 16.40
CA PHE A 154 4.17 12.95 15.10
C PHE A 154 5.12 13.88 14.33
N PRO A 155 5.46 13.57 13.06
CA PRO A 155 6.13 14.53 12.21
C PRO A 155 5.26 15.78 12.09
N TYR A 156 5.86 16.96 12.14
CA TYR A 156 5.21 18.26 11.92
C TYR A 156 4.43 18.24 10.59
N LEU A 157 3.18 17.80 10.63
CA LEU A 157 2.24 18.06 9.56
C LEU A 157 2.02 19.56 9.58
N SER A 158 2.06 20.24 8.43
CA SER A 158 1.67 21.65 8.37
C SER A 158 0.16 21.71 8.65
N VAL A 159 -0.20 21.77 9.93
CA VAL A 159 -1.57 21.73 10.46
C VAL A 159 -2.45 22.69 9.65
N LYS A 160 -1.93 23.89 9.36
CA LYS A 160 -2.56 24.95 8.56
C LYS A 160 -3.04 24.51 7.16
N LYS A 161 -2.35 23.57 6.49
CA LYS A 161 -2.71 23.09 5.14
C LYS A 161 -3.90 22.11 5.15
N TYR A 162 -4.11 21.42 6.27
CA TYR A 162 -5.12 20.36 6.39
C TYR A 162 -6.23 20.70 7.39
N MET A 163 -6.18 21.88 8.05
CA MET A 163 -7.17 22.28 9.05
C MET A 163 -8.60 22.18 8.56
N THR A 164 -8.89 22.69 7.37
CA THR A 164 -10.25 22.65 6.79
C THR A 164 -10.74 21.22 6.59
N ILE A 165 -9.88 20.34 6.07
CA ILE A 165 -10.19 18.92 5.86
C ILE A 165 -10.37 18.20 7.21
N LEU A 166 -9.48 18.44 8.17
CA LEU A 166 -9.54 17.83 9.51
C LEU A 166 -10.77 18.29 10.30
N CYS A 167 -11.11 19.59 10.26
CA CYS A 167 -12.33 20.11 10.86
C CYS A 167 -13.57 19.49 10.22
N PHE A 168 -13.58 19.33 8.89
CA PHE A 168 -14.69 18.70 8.18
C PHE A 168 -14.85 17.22 8.52
N ILE A 169 -13.74 16.45 8.54
CA ILE A 169 -13.75 15.04 8.96
C ILE A 169 -14.21 14.92 10.41
N GLY A 170 -13.73 15.80 11.29
CA GLY A 170 -14.15 15.85 12.69
C GLY A 170 -15.64 16.07 12.84
N LEU A 171 -16.22 17.02 12.10
CA LEU A 171 -17.66 17.29 12.10
C LEU A 171 -18.47 16.08 11.60
N CYS A 172 -18.05 15.46 10.50
CA CYS A 172 -18.74 14.29 9.95
C CYS A 172 -18.69 13.10 10.92
N SER A 173 -17.53 12.85 11.54
CA SER A 173 -17.35 11.81 12.56
C SER A 173 -18.21 12.08 13.80
N PHE A 174 -18.31 13.35 14.23
CA PHE A 174 -19.16 13.76 15.33
C PHE A 174 -20.65 13.48 15.05
N ILE A 175 -21.15 13.90 13.87
CA ILE A 175 -22.53 13.64 13.47
C ILE A 175 -22.80 12.14 13.39
N TYR A 176 -21.87 11.38 12.82
CA TYR A 176 -21.99 9.93 12.68
C TYR A 176 -22.06 9.19 14.03
N ASN A 177 -21.12 9.37 14.96
CA ASN A 177 -21.24 8.60 16.22
C ASN A 177 -22.36 9.15 17.12
N SER A 178 -22.69 10.45 17.07
CA SER A 178 -23.87 10.98 17.77
C SER A 178 -25.17 10.31 17.30
N THR A 179 -25.38 10.21 15.99
CA THR A 179 -26.55 9.48 15.44
C THR A 179 -26.52 8.00 15.80
N SER A 180 -25.35 7.35 15.75
CA SER A 180 -25.18 5.95 16.13
C SER A 180 -25.54 5.68 17.60
N ILE A 181 -25.17 6.57 18.54
CA ILE A 181 -25.51 6.47 19.97
C ILE A 181 -27.03 6.59 20.17
N ILE A 182 -27.68 7.52 19.46
CA ILE A 182 -29.13 7.72 19.50
C ILE A 182 -29.87 6.47 19.01
N VAL A 183 -29.36 5.81 17.96
CA VAL A 183 -29.95 4.56 17.48
C VAL A 183 -29.72 3.45 18.52
N CYS A 184 -28.50 3.32 19.05
CA CYS A 184 -28.14 2.32 20.06
C CYS A 184 -29.01 2.40 21.33
N SER A 185 -29.37 3.62 21.76
CA SER A 185 -30.24 3.80 22.93
C SER A 185 -31.69 3.38 22.66
N ARG A 186 -32.12 3.26 21.40
CA ARG A 186 -33.53 2.99 21.02
C ARG A 186 -33.80 1.59 20.50
N VAL A 187 -32.81 0.91 19.93
CA VAL A 187 -32.97 -0.47 19.43
C VAL A 187 -32.22 -1.47 20.31
N SER A 188 -32.43 -2.78 20.08
CA SER A 188 -31.62 -3.82 20.73
C SER A 188 -30.17 -3.75 20.24
N LEU A 189 -29.22 -4.25 21.02
CA LEU A 189 -27.80 -4.25 20.63
C LEU A 189 -27.56 -5.05 19.33
N VAL A 190 -28.26 -6.17 19.17
CA VAL A 190 -28.20 -7.00 17.97
C VAL A 190 -28.74 -6.23 16.77
N SER A 191 -29.90 -5.57 16.89
CA SER A 191 -30.46 -4.75 15.81
C SER A 191 -29.58 -3.55 15.45
N HIS A 192 -28.94 -2.91 16.43
CA HIS A 192 -27.97 -1.84 16.18
C HIS A 192 -26.79 -2.36 15.35
N SER A 193 -26.21 -3.50 15.74
CA SER A 193 -25.10 -4.11 15.00
C SER A 193 -25.49 -4.56 13.58
N LEU A 194 -26.72 -5.04 13.37
CA LEU A 194 -27.21 -5.38 12.03
C LEU A 194 -27.36 -4.12 11.15
N LEU A 195 -27.86 -3.02 11.71
CA LEU A 195 -27.93 -1.72 11.00
C LEU A 195 -26.55 -1.18 10.63
N THR A 196 -25.56 -1.32 11.52
CA THR A 196 -24.18 -0.91 11.20
C THR A 196 -23.53 -1.80 10.14
N MET A 197 -24.06 -2.99 9.83
CA MET A 197 -23.58 -3.81 8.72
C MET A 197 -23.98 -3.26 7.35
N LEU A 198 -25.20 -2.74 7.23
CA LEU A 198 -25.73 -2.22 5.96
C LEU A 198 -24.90 -1.06 5.40
N LYS A 199 -24.17 -0.33 6.24
CA LYS A 199 -23.25 0.73 5.80
C LYS A 199 -22.00 0.18 5.10
N ARG A 200 -21.59 -1.06 5.38
CA ARG A 200 -20.27 -1.59 5.00
C ARG A 200 -20.15 -1.83 3.49
N PRO A 201 -21.12 -2.43 2.79
CA PRO A 201 -21.10 -2.50 1.33
C PRO A 201 -20.94 -1.13 0.67
N THR A 202 -21.58 -0.09 1.23
CA THR A 202 -21.45 1.29 0.75
C THR A 202 -20.03 1.83 0.92
N ILE A 203 -19.41 1.59 2.06
CA ILE A 203 -18.00 1.99 2.31
C ILE A 203 -17.05 1.23 1.37
N ILE A 204 -17.28 -0.07 1.20
CA ILE A 204 -16.49 -0.91 0.28
C ILE A 204 -16.61 -0.35 -1.13
N PHE A 205 -17.82 -0.11 -1.62
CA PHE A 205 -18.07 0.43 -2.97
C PHE A 205 -17.45 1.83 -3.15
N ALA A 206 -17.65 2.73 -2.19
CA ALA A 206 -17.03 4.06 -2.21
C ALA A 206 -15.50 3.95 -2.27
N SER A 207 -14.90 3.03 -1.51
CA SER A 207 -13.44 2.84 -1.52
C SER A 207 -12.89 2.32 -2.85
N ILE A 208 -13.68 1.56 -3.62
CA ILE A 208 -13.30 1.15 -4.97
C ILE A 208 -13.20 2.36 -5.87
N ILE A 209 -14.24 3.20 -5.88
CA ILE A 209 -14.33 4.38 -6.74
C ILE A 209 -13.24 5.40 -6.38
N TYR A 210 -13.01 5.62 -5.08
CA TYR A 210 -12.12 6.69 -4.62
C TYR A 210 -10.65 6.35 -4.64
N PHE A 211 -10.30 5.10 -4.35
CA PHE A 211 -8.91 4.67 -4.19
C PHE A 211 -8.43 3.71 -5.29
N ASP A 212 -9.26 3.49 -6.31
CA ASP A 212 -9.02 2.51 -7.38
C ASP A 212 -8.61 1.14 -6.81
N THR A 213 -9.30 0.74 -5.74
CA THR A 213 -8.91 -0.43 -4.97
C THR A 213 -9.18 -1.69 -5.78
N GLN A 214 -8.15 -2.48 -6.09
CA GLN A 214 -8.32 -3.76 -6.77
C GLN A 214 -9.12 -4.75 -5.90
N ILE A 215 -10.27 -5.20 -6.41
CA ILE A 215 -11.13 -6.18 -5.74
C ILE A 215 -11.12 -7.50 -6.52
N SER A 216 -10.96 -8.61 -5.80
CA SER A 216 -11.05 -9.95 -6.37
C SER A 216 -12.52 -10.40 -6.47
N LEU A 217 -12.81 -11.27 -7.44
CA LEU A 217 -14.14 -11.90 -7.56
C LEU A 217 -14.57 -12.59 -6.25
N MET A 218 -13.62 -13.20 -5.54
CA MET A 218 -13.87 -13.86 -4.24
C MET A 218 -14.31 -12.87 -3.14
N MET A 219 -13.75 -11.66 -3.14
CA MET A 219 -14.16 -10.58 -2.23
C MET A 219 -15.61 -10.14 -2.50
N ILE A 220 -16.01 -10.05 -3.77
CA ILE A 220 -17.40 -9.71 -4.15
C ILE A 220 -18.35 -10.81 -3.69
N ILE A 221 -18.07 -12.06 -4.06
CA ILE A 221 -18.89 -13.21 -3.71
C ILE A 221 -19.00 -13.35 -2.18
N GLY A 222 -17.88 -13.22 -1.47
CA GLY A 222 -17.86 -13.33 -0.02
C GLY A 222 -18.70 -12.26 0.68
N ASN A 223 -18.64 -11.00 0.22
CA ASN A 223 -19.49 -9.94 0.75
C ASN A 223 -20.99 -10.15 0.44
N ILE A 224 -21.33 -10.73 -0.72
CA ILE A 224 -22.71 -11.11 -1.03
C ILE A 224 -23.20 -12.21 -0.08
N ILE A 225 -22.37 -13.23 0.18
CA ILE A 225 -22.70 -14.30 1.13
C ILE A 225 -22.92 -13.75 2.54
N ILE A 226 -22.10 -12.79 2.98
CA ILE A 226 -22.29 -12.10 4.28
C ILE A 226 -23.65 -11.40 4.33
N LEU A 227 -24.04 -10.68 3.26
CA LEU A 227 -25.34 -10.01 3.18
C LEU A 227 -26.51 -10.99 3.27
N ILE A 228 -26.43 -12.13 2.58
CA ILE A 228 -27.43 -13.20 2.68
C ILE A 228 -27.47 -13.75 4.12
N GLY A 229 -26.31 -13.97 4.73
CA GLY A 229 -26.19 -14.42 6.11
C GLY A 229 -26.84 -13.46 7.09
N ILE A 230 -26.71 -12.14 6.90
CA ILE A 230 -27.36 -11.10 7.72
C ILE A 230 -28.88 -11.15 7.62
N ILE A 231 -29.42 -11.35 6.41
CA ILE A 231 -30.86 -11.45 6.18
C ILE A 231 -31.42 -12.67 6.94
N LEU A 232 -30.73 -13.82 6.86
CA LEU A 232 -31.10 -15.07 7.52
C LEU A 232 -30.83 -15.06 9.04
N TYR A 233 -29.85 -14.29 9.52
CA TYR A 233 -29.58 -14.11 10.95
C TYR A 233 -30.69 -13.37 11.70
N LYS A 234 -31.79 -13.04 11.01
CA LYS A 234 -33.01 -12.40 11.53
C LYS A 234 -32.87 -10.88 11.62
N ILE A 235 -32.96 -10.21 10.48
CA ILE A 235 -33.60 -8.89 10.50
C ILE A 235 -35.09 -9.20 10.63
N ASN A 236 -35.66 -9.04 11.83
CA ASN A 236 -37.11 -8.88 11.92
C ASN A 236 -37.43 -7.53 11.26
N ILE A 237 -37.57 -7.50 9.94
CA ILE A 237 -37.78 -6.29 9.12
C ILE A 237 -38.99 -5.51 9.63
N ILE A 238 -39.94 -6.19 10.28
CA ILE A 238 -41.12 -5.63 10.94
C ILE A 238 -40.75 -4.68 12.11
N ALA A 239 -39.70 -4.98 12.88
CA ALA A 239 -39.19 -4.09 13.94
C ALA A 239 -38.40 -2.88 13.38
N LEU A 240 -37.87 -3.01 12.16
CA LEU A 240 -37.25 -1.90 11.43
C LEU A 240 -38.32 -0.98 10.78
N LEU A 241 -39.46 -1.55 10.40
CA LEU A 241 -40.63 -0.85 9.87
C LEU A 241 -41.49 -0.18 10.95
N SER A 242 -41.38 -0.60 12.22
CA SER A 242 -42.02 0.07 13.37
C SER A 242 -41.25 1.30 13.87
N ILE A 243 -40.06 1.56 13.32
CA ILE A 243 -39.31 2.80 13.53
C ILE A 243 -40.06 3.96 12.86
N SER A 244 -40.41 5.00 13.63
CA SER A 244 -41.14 6.16 13.11
C SER A 244 -40.48 6.72 11.84
N ARG A 245 -41.27 7.17 10.86
CA ARG A 245 -40.79 7.69 9.55
C ARG A 245 -39.64 8.70 9.70
N THR A 246 -39.67 9.53 10.74
CA THR A 246 -38.61 10.48 11.13
C THR A 246 -37.26 9.84 11.47
N LYS A 247 -37.24 8.68 12.10
CA LYS A 247 -36.02 7.96 12.51
C LYS A 247 -35.39 7.19 11.34
N LEU A 248 -36.22 6.62 10.46
CA LEU A 248 -35.76 6.06 9.19
C LEU A 248 -35.13 7.17 8.30
N TYR A 249 -35.73 8.36 8.32
CA TYR A 249 -35.20 9.55 7.65
C TYR A 249 -33.81 9.96 8.15
N ILE A 250 -33.54 9.85 9.47
CA ILE A 250 -32.22 10.17 10.03
C ILE A 250 -31.15 9.17 9.59
N ILE A 251 -31.49 7.87 9.55
CA ILE A 251 -30.58 6.81 9.09
C ILE A 251 -30.30 6.96 7.58
N ILE A 252 -31.35 7.19 6.79
CA ILE A 252 -31.23 7.43 5.36
C ILE A 252 -30.48 8.75 5.10
N SER A 253 -30.76 9.82 5.84
CA SER A 253 -30.09 11.12 5.71
C SER A 253 -28.62 11.05 6.12
N SER A 254 -28.23 10.21 7.08
CA SER A 254 -26.83 10.03 7.46
C SER A 254 -26.07 9.17 6.45
N LEU A 255 -26.72 8.16 5.87
CA LEU A 255 -26.19 7.41 4.72
C LEU A 255 -26.06 8.30 3.47
N ILE A 256 -27.05 9.15 3.20
CA ILE A 256 -27.02 10.15 2.11
C ILE A 256 -25.95 11.20 2.37
N LEU A 257 -25.75 11.67 3.61
CA LEU A 257 -24.68 12.61 3.93
C LEU A 257 -23.30 11.99 3.66
N ILE A 258 -23.09 10.74 4.08
CA ILE A 258 -21.87 9.96 3.75
C ILE A 258 -21.70 9.82 2.23
N PHE A 259 -22.79 9.56 1.49
CA PHE A 259 -22.79 9.45 0.03
C PHE A 259 -22.52 10.80 -0.66
N SER A 260 -23.05 11.89 -0.12
CA SER A 260 -22.87 13.27 -0.60
C SER A 260 -21.41 13.72 -0.43
N ILE A 261 -20.77 13.32 0.66
CA ILE A 261 -19.35 13.58 0.95
C ILE A 261 -18.44 12.85 -0.06
N VAL A 262 -18.85 11.67 -0.51
CA VAL A 262 -18.23 10.83 -1.56
C VAL A 262 -18.61 11.31 -2.98
N ILE A 263 -19.29 12.44 -3.13
CA ILE A 263 -19.55 13.05 -4.45
C ILE A 263 -18.97 14.47 -4.50
N ILE A 264 -19.03 15.21 -3.39
CA ILE A 264 -18.61 16.61 -3.29
C ILE A 264 -17.09 16.75 -3.23
N PHE A 265 -16.37 15.81 -2.61
CA PHE A 265 -14.91 15.81 -2.62
C PHE A 265 -14.39 14.87 -3.71
N PRO A 266 -13.93 15.34 -4.88
CA PRO A 266 -13.33 14.46 -5.88
C PRO A 266 -12.16 13.67 -5.25
N PRO A 267 -11.81 12.48 -5.80
CA PRO A 267 -10.66 11.72 -5.34
C PRO A 267 -9.48 12.66 -5.25
N VAL A 268 -8.84 12.70 -4.08
CA VAL A 268 -7.66 13.53 -3.85
C VAL A 268 -6.49 12.92 -4.63
N HIS A 269 -6.52 13.08 -5.96
CA HIS A 269 -5.40 12.77 -6.84
C HIS A 269 -4.25 13.80 -6.68
N ASN A 270 -4.47 14.88 -5.94
CA ASN A 270 -3.54 16.01 -5.85
C ASN A 270 -2.80 16.08 -4.50
N TYR A 271 -2.19 14.98 -4.07
CA TYR A 271 -1.06 15.04 -3.12
C TYR A 271 0.19 14.37 -3.66
N THR A 272 0.65 14.85 -4.82
CA THR A 272 2.04 14.70 -5.25
C THR A 272 2.68 16.09 -5.35
N ASN A 273 3.16 16.61 -4.22
CA ASN A 273 4.29 17.56 -4.23
C ASN A 273 5.59 16.81 -4.57
N VAL A 274 5.58 16.07 -5.68
CA VAL A 274 6.74 15.51 -6.34
C VAL A 274 6.54 15.95 -7.78
N ASN A 275 7.28 16.98 -8.22
CA ASN A 275 7.24 17.58 -9.56
C ASN A 275 6.48 16.73 -10.60
N ASP A 276 5.20 17.01 -10.84
CA ASP A 276 4.39 16.30 -11.85
C ASP A 276 5.04 16.36 -13.25
N SER A 277 5.95 17.32 -13.47
CA SER A 277 6.77 17.42 -14.69
C SER A 277 7.75 16.26 -14.91
N LEU A 278 8.04 15.44 -13.88
CA LEU A 278 8.95 14.30 -13.97
C LEU A 278 8.23 12.95 -13.95
N ARG A 279 6.91 12.96 -14.12
CA ARG A 279 6.07 11.77 -14.25
C ARG A 279 5.39 11.77 -15.61
N ILE A 280 5.52 10.66 -16.32
CA ILE A 280 4.71 10.38 -17.51
C ILE A 280 3.32 9.97 -17.02
N LYS A 281 2.27 10.65 -17.51
CA LYS A 281 0.89 10.17 -17.31
C LYS A 281 0.75 8.81 -17.96
N MET A 282 0.12 7.86 -17.28
CA MET A 282 -0.06 6.50 -17.78
C MET A 282 -0.69 6.50 -19.18
N VAL A 283 -0.12 5.73 -20.10
CA VAL A 283 -0.51 5.71 -21.51
C VAL A 283 -1.01 4.34 -21.95
N LYS A 284 -2.31 4.22 -22.24
CA LYS A 284 -2.91 2.97 -22.72
C LYS A 284 -2.24 2.49 -24.02
N MET A 285 -1.71 1.26 -23.98
CA MET A 285 -1.04 0.64 -25.12
C MET A 285 -2.07 0.22 -26.19
N ASN A 286 -1.72 0.41 -27.46
CA ASN A 286 -2.46 -0.15 -28.60
C ASN A 286 -1.60 -0.99 -29.54
N LYS A 287 -0.32 -1.20 -29.18
CA LYS A 287 0.65 -2.03 -29.89
C LYS A 287 1.41 -2.91 -28.90
N ASP A 288 1.55 -4.19 -29.21
CA ASP A 288 2.39 -5.11 -28.43
C ASP A 288 3.87 -4.80 -28.68
N PHE A 289 4.55 -4.30 -27.65
CA PHE A 289 5.99 -4.03 -27.66
C PHE A 289 6.60 -4.50 -26.34
N PRO A 290 7.27 -5.67 -26.33
CA PRO A 290 7.69 -6.31 -25.09
C PRO A 290 8.83 -5.57 -24.40
N LEU A 291 8.88 -5.71 -23.07
CA LEU A 291 10.02 -5.34 -22.25
C LEU A 291 10.95 -6.53 -22.03
N PHE A 292 12.25 -6.28 -22.03
CA PHE A 292 13.25 -7.23 -21.55
C PHE A 292 13.82 -6.83 -20.19
N TYR A 293 13.97 -7.82 -19.31
CA TYR A 293 14.83 -7.69 -18.15
C TYR A 293 15.55 -9.01 -17.83
N TRP A 294 16.70 -8.92 -17.15
CA TRP A 294 17.46 -10.10 -16.77
C TRP A 294 16.84 -10.80 -15.56
N ARG A 295 16.64 -12.11 -15.71
CA ARG A 295 16.18 -13.01 -14.67
C ARG A 295 17.15 -14.17 -14.55
N HIS A 296 17.47 -14.55 -13.32
CA HIS A 296 18.39 -15.65 -13.09
C HIS A 296 17.84 -16.96 -13.69
N ALA A 297 18.72 -17.88 -14.12
CA ALA A 297 18.33 -19.13 -14.78
C ALA A 297 17.40 -20.01 -13.93
N THR A 298 17.42 -19.85 -12.60
CA THR A 298 16.50 -20.54 -11.67
C THR A 298 15.13 -19.87 -11.56
N GLY A 299 14.83 -18.87 -12.40
CA GLY A 299 13.55 -18.14 -12.41
C GLY A 299 13.45 -17.03 -11.35
N VAL A 300 14.51 -16.77 -10.58
CA VAL A 300 14.52 -15.73 -9.54
C VAL A 300 14.81 -14.36 -10.14
N ASP A 301 13.99 -13.38 -9.78
CA ASP A 301 14.13 -12.00 -10.22
C ASP A 301 15.31 -11.30 -9.52
N ASN A 302 16.11 -10.56 -10.28
CA ASN A 302 17.07 -9.59 -9.74
C ASN A 302 16.35 -8.31 -9.36
N PHE A 303 16.64 -7.77 -8.19
CA PHE A 303 16.07 -6.53 -7.67
C PHE A 303 16.09 -5.40 -8.71
N GLY A 304 17.26 -5.10 -9.26
CA GLY A 304 17.43 -3.99 -10.18
C GLY A 304 16.71 -4.21 -11.50
N ASP A 305 16.92 -5.36 -12.11
CA ASP A 305 16.36 -5.64 -13.44
C ASP A 305 14.82 -5.78 -13.37
N LYS A 306 14.27 -6.33 -12.27
CA LYS A 306 12.82 -6.43 -12.05
C LYS A 306 12.14 -5.07 -11.95
N LEU A 307 12.83 -4.03 -11.47
CA LEU A 307 12.27 -2.67 -11.42
C LEU A 307 11.97 -2.11 -12.82
N SER A 308 12.60 -2.65 -13.86
CA SER A 308 12.25 -2.37 -15.26
C SER A 308 10.77 -2.68 -15.52
N ASP A 309 10.33 -3.90 -15.17
CA ASP A 309 8.93 -4.36 -15.35
C ASP A 309 7.95 -3.50 -14.56
N ILE A 310 8.30 -3.18 -13.30
CA ILE A 310 7.46 -2.35 -12.44
C ILE A 310 7.33 -0.93 -13.00
N LEU A 311 8.44 -0.28 -13.36
CA LEU A 311 8.42 1.08 -13.85
C LEU A 311 7.67 1.20 -15.17
N ILE A 312 7.93 0.32 -16.14
CA ILE A 312 7.28 0.42 -17.46
C ILE A 312 5.78 0.17 -17.35
N LYS A 313 5.33 -0.80 -16.54
CA LYS A 313 3.89 -1.02 -16.31
C LYS A 313 3.18 0.19 -15.68
N LEU A 314 3.88 0.99 -14.87
CA LEU A 314 3.36 2.24 -14.32
C LEU A 314 3.31 3.38 -15.35
N ILE A 315 4.08 3.29 -16.44
CA ILE A 315 4.14 4.29 -17.52
C ILE A 315 3.12 3.98 -18.63
N VAL A 316 2.95 2.72 -19.03
CA VAL A 316 2.09 2.36 -20.18
C VAL A 316 0.81 1.63 -19.76
N ASP A 317 0.88 0.35 -19.43
CA ASP A 317 -0.26 -0.46 -18.95
C ASP A 317 0.27 -1.73 -18.25
N SER A 318 -0.53 -2.29 -17.36
CA SER A 318 -0.36 -3.57 -16.67
C SER A 318 -0.22 -4.79 -17.60
N ASN A 319 -0.78 -4.73 -18.81
CA ASN A 319 -0.77 -5.82 -19.81
C ASN A 319 0.54 -5.94 -20.62
N LEU A 320 1.60 -5.23 -20.22
CA LEU A 320 2.92 -5.27 -20.85
C LEU A 320 3.45 -6.71 -20.97
N SER A 321 3.80 -7.12 -22.19
CA SER A 321 4.47 -8.38 -22.45
C SER A 321 5.94 -8.33 -22.01
N VAL A 322 6.44 -9.41 -21.44
CA VAL A 322 7.78 -9.47 -20.83
C VAL A 322 8.58 -10.64 -21.38
N ILE A 323 9.83 -10.37 -21.76
CA ILE A 323 10.85 -11.35 -22.16
C ILE A 323 11.94 -11.37 -21.08
N THR A 324 12.35 -12.56 -20.66
CA THR A 324 13.36 -12.75 -19.61
C THR A 324 14.48 -13.69 -20.07
N SER A 325 15.68 -13.54 -19.49
CA SER A 325 16.87 -14.31 -19.88
C SER A 325 16.82 -15.81 -19.59
N ASP A 326 15.97 -16.26 -18.67
CA ASP A 326 15.73 -17.69 -18.42
C ASP A 326 14.93 -18.37 -19.55
N LYS A 327 14.44 -17.60 -20.54
CA LYS A 327 13.78 -18.10 -21.74
C LYS A 327 14.59 -17.72 -22.99
N PRO A 328 15.76 -18.35 -23.24
CA PRO A 328 16.71 -17.91 -24.27
C PRO A 328 16.13 -17.90 -25.69
N TYR A 329 15.18 -18.79 -25.99
CA TYR A 329 14.55 -18.88 -27.32
C TYR A 329 13.69 -17.67 -27.71
N SER A 330 13.23 -16.84 -26.76
CA SER A 330 12.42 -15.66 -27.06
C SER A 330 13.23 -14.37 -27.18
N LEU A 331 14.52 -14.38 -26.80
CA LEU A 331 15.35 -13.18 -26.65
C LEU A 331 15.39 -12.27 -27.89
N CYS A 332 15.52 -12.85 -29.09
CA CYS A 332 15.64 -12.09 -30.35
C CYS A 332 14.49 -12.35 -31.34
N LYS A 333 13.33 -12.86 -30.88
CA LYS A 333 12.19 -13.17 -31.77
C LYS A 333 11.43 -11.92 -32.25
N LYS A 334 11.37 -10.89 -31.41
CA LYS A 334 10.70 -9.62 -31.70
C LYS A 334 11.52 -8.47 -31.09
N PRO A 335 11.45 -7.26 -31.69
CA PRO A 335 11.98 -6.04 -31.08
C PRO A 335 11.46 -5.85 -29.65
N LYS A 336 12.32 -5.46 -28.73
CA LYS A 336 11.96 -5.25 -27.32
C LYS A 336 12.65 -4.03 -26.71
N LEU A 337 12.11 -3.55 -25.59
CA LEU A 337 12.69 -2.47 -24.79
C LEU A 337 13.73 -3.03 -23.80
N LEU A 338 14.91 -2.42 -23.73
CA LEU A 338 15.87 -2.60 -22.63
C LEU A 338 15.99 -1.26 -21.89
N ALA A 339 15.41 -1.20 -20.69
CA ALA A 339 15.32 0.05 -19.91
C ALA A 339 16.31 0.09 -18.74
N ILE A 340 16.04 -0.63 -17.66
CA ILE A 340 16.89 -0.68 -16.47
C ILE A 340 17.81 -1.89 -16.54
N GLY A 341 19.08 -1.73 -16.16
CA GLY A 341 20.01 -2.85 -16.07
C GLY A 341 21.39 -2.63 -16.66
N SER A 342 22.33 -3.49 -16.27
CA SER A 342 23.61 -3.67 -16.99
C SER A 342 23.49 -4.75 -18.07
N ILE A 343 22.39 -4.71 -18.82
CA ILE A 343 21.90 -5.83 -19.62
C ILE A 343 22.07 -5.61 -21.14
N PHE A 344 22.88 -4.64 -21.55
CA PHE A 344 23.09 -4.33 -22.97
C PHE A 344 23.58 -5.54 -23.78
N ASN A 345 24.29 -6.48 -23.15
CA ASN A 345 24.76 -7.71 -23.83
C ASN A 345 23.61 -8.57 -24.41
N PHE A 346 22.36 -8.36 -23.97
CA PHE A 346 21.17 -9.05 -24.45
C PHE A 346 20.43 -8.30 -25.57
N ALA A 347 20.96 -7.14 -26.01
CA ALA A 347 20.40 -6.40 -27.13
C ALA A 347 20.51 -7.23 -28.43
N CYS A 348 19.41 -7.26 -29.16
CA CYS A 348 19.25 -7.86 -30.48
C CYS A 348 18.90 -6.78 -31.51
N ARG A 349 18.84 -7.16 -32.78
CA ARG A 349 18.41 -6.29 -33.89
C ARG A 349 17.07 -5.60 -33.59
N ASN A 350 16.95 -4.31 -33.93
CA ASN A 350 15.73 -3.50 -33.79
C ASN A 350 15.25 -3.26 -32.35
N ASP A 351 16.01 -3.68 -31.34
CA ASP A 351 15.68 -3.35 -29.96
C ASP A 351 15.81 -1.85 -29.69
N VAL A 352 15.05 -1.41 -28.68
CA VAL A 352 15.06 -0.03 -28.22
C VAL A 352 15.77 0.04 -26.88
N ILE A 353 16.74 0.94 -26.76
CA ILE A 353 17.49 1.14 -25.51
C ILE A 353 17.09 2.45 -24.87
N TRP A 354 16.66 2.39 -23.60
CA TRP A 354 16.31 3.55 -22.79
C TRP A 354 16.98 3.46 -21.43
N GLY A 355 18.29 3.73 -21.39
CA GLY A 355 19.06 3.88 -20.16
C GLY A 355 19.82 2.64 -19.67
N SER A 356 19.70 1.50 -20.36
CA SER A 356 20.49 0.30 -20.05
C SER A 356 21.98 0.53 -20.33
N GLY A 357 22.85 -0.12 -19.56
CA GLY A 357 24.30 0.01 -19.64
C GLY A 357 25.05 -1.30 -19.91
N ILE A 358 26.34 -1.20 -20.21
CA ILE A 358 27.25 -2.35 -20.32
C ILE A 358 27.71 -2.79 -18.92
N LEU A 359 27.70 -4.10 -18.65
CA LEU A 359 28.19 -4.65 -17.39
C LEU A 359 29.73 -4.56 -17.29
N ASP A 360 30.40 -5.14 -18.27
CA ASP A 360 31.85 -5.23 -18.36
C ASP A 360 32.27 -5.25 -19.84
N PRO A 361 33.11 -4.30 -20.30
CA PRO A 361 33.60 -4.24 -21.67
C PRO A 361 34.41 -5.47 -22.12
N SER A 362 35.05 -6.19 -21.18
CA SER A 362 35.87 -7.37 -21.48
C SER A 362 35.04 -8.57 -21.93
N HIS A 363 33.79 -8.64 -21.50
CA HIS A 363 32.83 -9.69 -21.83
C HIS A 363 31.67 -9.16 -22.69
N PHE A 364 31.84 -7.97 -23.27
CA PHE A 364 30.79 -7.33 -24.06
C PHE A 364 30.82 -7.83 -25.50
N HIS A 365 30.02 -8.86 -25.75
CA HIS A 365 29.79 -9.48 -27.05
C HIS A 365 28.28 -9.48 -27.32
N PRO A 366 27.68 -8.32 -27.63
CA PRO A 366 26.27 -8.26 -27.95
C PRO A 366 25.99 -9.13 -29.17
N ARG A 367 24.76 -9.65 -29.29
CA ARG A 367 24.33 -10.50 -30.42
C ARG A 367 24.09 -9.67 -31.69
N LEU A 368 25.06 -8.84 -32.05
CA LEU A 368 25.10 -7.97 -33.20
C LEU A 368 26.09 -8.57 -34.19
N ASN A 369 25.62 -9.33 -35.19
CA ASN A 369 26.48 -9.80 -36.26
C ASN A 369 27.04 -8.62 -37.06
N SER A 370 28.27 -8.76 -37.56
CA SER A 370 29.09 -7.71 -38.20
C SER A 370 28.44 -7.02 -39.42
N THR A 371 27.43 -7.64 -40.03
CA THR A 371 26.68 -7.14 -41.19
C THR A 371 25.48 -6.23 -40.84
N LEU A 372 25.17 -6.00 -39.55
CA LEU A 372 23.90 -5.38 -39.10
C LEU A 372 24.06 -4.09 -38.24
N LYS A 373 25.15 -3.33 -38.45
CA LYS A 373 25.60 -2.19 -37.62
C LYS A 373 24.60 -1.03 -37.37
N HIS A 374 23.39 -1.00 -37.97
CA HIS A 374 22.51 0.20 -37.99
C HIS A 374 21.03 -0.04 -37.64
N THR A 375 20.72 -0.89 -36.66
CA THR A 375 19.30 -1.24 -36.38
C THR A 375 18.84 -1.00 -34.95
N LEU A 376 19.74 -0.73 -33.99
CA LEU A 376 19.33 -0.40 -32.63
C LEU A 376 18.77 1.02 -32.58
N ASP A 377 17.65 1.18 -31.89
CA ASP A 377 17.04 2.47 -31.60
C ASP A 377 17.46 2.90 -30.19
N ILE A 378 18.56 3.66 -30.10
CA ILE A 378 19.17 4.05 -28.81
C ILE A 378 18.67 5.44 -28.44
N ARG A 379 17.77 5.50 -27.45
CA ARG A 379 17.20 6.76 -26.95
C ARG A 379 17.98 7.35 -25.80
N ALA A 380 18.51 6.49 -24.94
CA ALA A 380 19.37 6.86 -23.81
C ALA A 380 20.23 5.66 -23.41
N VAL A 381 21.37 5.91 -22.78
CA VAL A 381 22.21 4.88 -22.16
C VAL A 381 22.56 5.28 -20.73
N ARG A 382 23.01 4.33 -19.89
CA ARG A 382 23.29 4.64 -18.48
C ARG A 382 24.29 5.78 -18.28
N GLY A 383 25.34 5.82 -19.10
CA GLY A 383 26.40 6.80 -18.97
C GLY A 383 27.38 6.89 -20.14
N PRO A 384 28.37 7.81 -20.01
CA PRO A 384 29.26 8.17 -21.10
C PRO A 384 30.22 7.04 -21.49
N ARG A 385 30.59 6.14 -20.58
CA ARG A 385 31.47 5.02 -20.93
C ARG A 385 30.77 4.00 -21.80
N THR A 386 29.51 3.69 -21.48
CA THR A 386 28.67 2.85 -22.33
C THR A 386 28.54 3.47 -23.72
N ARG A 387 28.22 4.78 -23.79
CA ARG A 387 28.14 5.52 -25.06
C ARG A 387 29.43 5.40 -25.88
N ASN A 388 30.57 5.69 -25.27
CA ASN A 388 31.86 5.69 -25.95
C ASN A 388 32.21 4.33 -26.55
N ILE A 389 31.90 3.23 -25.85
CA ILE A 389 32.12 1.86 -26.38
C ILE A 389 31.22 1.59 -27.59
N LEU A 390 29.94 1.95 -27.49
CA LEU A 390 28.98 1.72 -28.57
C LEU A 390 29.34 2.51 -29.84
N ILE A 391 29.83 3.74 -29.70
CA ILE A 391 30.32 4.55 -30.83
C ILE A 391 31.63 3.97 -31.37
N SER A 392 32.65 3.83 -30.54
CA SER A 392 34.01 3.47 -30.99
C SER A 392 34.14 2.04 -31.54
N LYS A 393 33.48 1.05 -30.91
CA LYS A 393 33.61 -0.35 -31.33
C LYS A 393 32.56 -0.79 -32.34
N PHE A 394 31.36 -0.19 -32.30
CA PHE A 394 30.22 -0.67 -33.08
C PHE A 394 29.69 0.37 -34.09
N ASN A 395 30.23 1.60 -34.09
CA ASN A 395 29.79 2.70 -34.96
C ASN A 395 28.27 2.97 -34.86
N LEU A 396 27.72 2.86 -33.65
CA LEU A 396 26.30 3.12 -33.36
C LEU A 396 26.06 4.61 -33.12
N ASN A 397 24.92 5.11 -33.58
CA ASN A 397 24.45 6.44 -33.21
C ASN A 397 23.89 6.38 -31.78
N VAL A 398 24.51 7.12 -30.86
CA VAL A 398 24.12 7.15 -29.44
C VAL A 398 24.01 8.60 -28.99
N PRO A 399 22.80 9.08 -28.61
CA PRO A 399 22.62 10.45 -28.15
C PRO A 399 23.30 10.68 -26.80
N GLU A 400 23.60 11.94 -26.48
CA GLU A 400 24.14 12.36 -25.18
C GLU A 400 23.03 12.48 -24.12
N VAL A 401 22.18 11.46 -24.05
CA VAL A 401 21.13 11.32 -23.04
C VAL A 401 21.53 10.20 -22.10
N TYR A 402 21.84 10.57 -20.85
CA TYR A 402 22.35 9.65 -19.85
C TYR A 402 21.39 9.47 -18.67
N GLY A 403 21.45 8.28 -18.09
CA GLY A 403 20.83 7.97 -16.81
C GLY A 403 20.17 6.60 -16.80
N ASP A 404 20.08 6.03 -15.61
CA ASP A 404 19.33 4.80 -15.36
C ASP A 404 17.86 5.16 -15.05
N PRO A 405 16.86 4.56 -15.72
CA PRO A 405 15.45 4.87 -15.47
C PRO A 405 15.00 4.57 -14.04
N ALA A 406 15.75 3.76 -13.27
CA ALA A 406 15.49 3.57 -11.84
C ALA A 406 15.49 4.90 -11.04
N LEU A 407 16.17 5.94 -11.55
CA LEU A 407 16.13 7.29 -10.96
C LEU A 407 14.73 7.93 -11.01
N LEU A 408 13.84 7.44 -11.88
CA LEU A 408 12.46 7.92 -12.00
C LEU A 408 11.50 7.23 -11.01
N LEU A 409 11.91 6.15 -10.32
CA LEU A 409 11.03 5.38 -9.43
C LEU A 409 10.31 6.21 -8.36
N PRO A 410 10.92 7.20 -7.68
CA PRO A 410 10.24 8.01 -6.65
C PRO A 410 9.01 8.77 -7.17
N TYR A 411 8.95 9.04 -8.47
CA TYR A 411 7.83 9.75 -9.11
C TYR A 411 6.63 8.84 -9.42
N TYR A 412 6.84 7.51 -9.44
CA TYR A 412 5.78 6.52 -9.70
C TYR A 412 5.41 5.72 -8.44
N LEU A 413 6.38 5.43 -7.56
CA LEU A 413 6.20 4.66 -6.34
C LEU A 413 6.02 5.58 -5.12
N THR A 414 5.05 6.49 -5.19
CA THR A 414 4.87 7.57 -4.20
C THR A 414 4.48 7.09 -2.81
N SER A 415 4.04 5.83 -2.65
CA SER A 415 3.82 5.19 -1.35
C SER A 415 5.13 4.92 -0.60
N TYR A 416 6.25 4.79 -1.33
CA TYR A 416 7.58 4.63 -0.76
C TYR A 416 8.22 6.02 -0.65
N LYS A 417 8.44 6.48 0.59
CA LYS A 417 9.13 7.76 0.85
C LYS A 417 10.18 7.54 1.91
N LYS A 418 11.29 8.27 1.77
CA LYS A 418 12.29 8.38 2.82
C LYS A 418 11.62 8.75 4.14
N LEU A 419 11.88 7.98 5.19
CA LEU A 419 11.38 8.29 6.51
C LEU A 419 12.14 9.48 7.10
N SER A 420 11.41 10.36 7.80
CA SER A 420 12.02 11.46 8.57
C SER A 420 12.92 10.95 9.70
N LYS A 421 12.55 9.80 10.28
CA LYS A 421 13.32 9.06 11.28
C LYS A 421 13.60 7.65 10.74
N PRO A 422 14.79 7.38 10.17
CA PRO A 422 15.14 6.05 9.67
C PRO A 422 15.23 5.05 10.83
N THR A 423 14.64 3.87 10.65
CA THR A 423 14.64 2.77 11.64
C THR A 423 15.84 1.84 11.48
N ILE A 424 16.46 1.83 10.29
CA ILE A 424 17.64 1.02 9.97
C ILE A 424 18.87 1.95 9.90
N PRO A 425 19.84 1.85 10.82
CA PRO A 425 21.05 2.65 10.76
C PRO A 425 21.86 2.39 9.49
N ILE A 426 22.07 1.11 9.15
CA ILE A 426 22.87 0.68 8.01
C ILE A 426 22.21 -0.53 7.35
N LEU A 427 22.00 -0.46 6.04
CA LEU A 427 21.59 -1.58 5.21
C LEU A 427 22.72 -1.96 4.26
N ILE A 428 23.10 -3.24 4.25
CA ILE A 428 24.10 -3.81 3.35
C ILE A 428 23.38 -4.59 2.27
N ILE A 429 23.52 -4.16 1.01
CA ILE A 429 22.92 -4.84 -0.15
C ILE A 429 24.02 -5.51 -0.96
N LEU A 430 24.06 -6.84 -0.91
CA LEU A 430 25.05 -7.64 -1.64
C LEU A 430 24.58 -7.98 -3.05
N HIS A 431 25.50 -7.91 -4.01
CA HIS A 431 25.27 -8.40 -5.36
C HIS A 431 25.05 -9.92 -5.34
N HIS A 432 24.21 -10.44 -6.24
CA HIS A 432 23.81 -11.84 -6.24
C HIS A 432 24.98 -12.84 -6.34
N ALA A 433 26.07 -12.43 -6.99
CA ALA A 433 27.26 -13.26 -7.13
C ALA A 433 28.18 -13.26 -5.89
N ASP A 434 27.95 -12.38 -4.93
CA ASP A 434 28.70 -12.33 -3.66
C ASP A 434 28.09 -13.24 -2.57
N VAL A 435 26.94 -13.90 -2.82
CA VAL A 435 26.19 -14.61 -1.79
C VAL A 435 25.65 -15.95 -2.29
N LYS A 436 25.68 -16.97 -1.41
CA LYS A 436 25.02 -18.27 -1.65
C LYS A 436 23.58 -18.32 -1.13
N ASN A 437 23.23 -17.48 -0.14
CA ASN A 437 21.92 -17.49 0.53
C ASN A 437 20.99 -16.36 0.05
N LYS A 438 19.68 -16.67 0.01
CA LYS A 438 18.59 -15.77 -0.44
C LYS A 438 17.76 -15.22 0.73
N SER A 439 18.41 -14.70 1.77
CA SER A 439 17.70 -14.24 2.97
C SER A 439 18.17 -12.87 3.44
N ILE A 440 17.26 -12.17 4.12
CA ILE A 440 17.56 -10.99 4.91
C ILE A 440 18.15 -11.46 6.25
N GLN A 441 19.23 -10.82 6.70
CA GLN A 441 19.87 -11.11 7.97
C GLN A 441 19.89 -9.85 8.83
N PHE A 442 19.48 -9.99 10.08
CA PHE A 442 19.54 -8.92 11.08
C PHE A 442 20.77 -9.15 11.93
N GLY A 443 21.76 -8.27 11.77
CA GLY A 443 23.00 -8.28 12.53
C GLY A 443 22.90 -7.51 13.85
N LEU A 444 23.98 -7.58 14.62
CA LEU A 444 24.15 -6.77 15.82
C LEU A 444 24.17 -5.27 15.45
N ASN A 445 23.76 -4.41 16.38
CA ASN A 445 23.72 -2.95 16.23
C ASN A 445 22.78 -2.42 15.12
N GLY A 446 21.79 -3.21 14.71
CA GLY A 446 20.78 -2.78 13.74
C GLY A 446 21.24 -2.80 12.29
N ILE A 447 22.39 -3.42 11.99
CA ILE A 447 22.84 -3.65 10.61
C ILE A 447 21.93 -4.71 9.97
N VAL A 448 21.34 -4.39 8.82
CA VAL A 448 20.55 -5.35 8.03
C VAL A 448 21.33 -5.72 6.78
N THR A 449 21.42 -7.01 6.47
CA THR A 449 22.03 -7.49 5.22
C THR A 449 20.96 -8.12 4.34
N ALA A 450 20.90 -7.71 3.08
CA ALA A 450 19.98 -8.26 2.08
C ALA A 450 20.75 -8.56 0.78
N ASN A 451 20.26 -9.51 0.00
CA ASN A 451 20.80 -9.78 -1.32
C ASN A 451 19.91 -9.18 -2.43
N ALA A 452 20.46 -9.08 -3.64
CA ALA A 452 19.73 -8.59 -4.81
C ALA A 452 18.64 -9.56 -5.36
N PHE A 453 18.32 -10.66 -4.68
CA PHE A 453 17.22 -11.57 -5.01
C PHE A 453 16.04 -11.47 -4.03
N VAL A 454 16.14 -10.66 -2.98
CA VAL A 454 15.01 -10.29 -2.13
C VAL A 454 13.92 -9.63 -3.01
N PRO A 455 12.63 -9.92 -2.79
CA PRO A 455 11.54 -9.29 -3.53
C PRO A 455 11.67 -7.77 -3.55
N TRP A 456 11.41 -7.17 -4.71
CA TRP A 456 11.75 -5.76 -4.95
C TRP A 456 11.09 -4.80 -3.96
N ASN A 457 9.85 -5.08 -3.56
CA ASN A 457 9.04 -4.29 -2.66
C ASN A 457 9.56 -4.37 -1.22
N GLU A 458 10.06 -5.54 -0.81
CA GLU A 458 10.68 -5.74 0.49
C GLU A 458 12.03 -5.01 0.56
N LEU A 459 12.89 -5.19 -0.45
CA LEU A 459 14.18 -4.52 -0.48
C LEU A 459 14.05 -3.00 -0.60
N LEU A 460 13.10 -2.50 -1.39
CA LEU A 460 12.80 -1.06 -1.44
C LEU A 460 12.30 -0.53 -0.09
N SER A 461 11.48 -1.30 0.63
CA SER A 461 11.02 -0.94 1.98
C SER A 461 12.19 -0.80 2.96
N LEU A 462 13.16 -1.73 2.90
CA LEU A 462 14.39 -1.63 3.70
C LEU A 462 15.21 -0.39 3.33
N ILE A 463 15.37 -0.11 2.03
CA ILE A 463 16.13 1.07 1.55
C ILE A 463 15.54 2.37 2.12
N VAL A 464 14.22 2.60 1.99
CA VAL A 464 13.61 3.87 2.43
C VAL A 464 13.57 4.06 3.95
N GLN A 465 13.71 2.96 4.69
CA GLN A 465 13.86 2.93 6.15
C GLN A 465 15.31 3.13 6.61
N SER A 466 16.28 3.13 5.69
CA SER A 466 17.70 3.16 6.01
C SER A 466 18.27 4.58 6.09
N LYS A 467 19.24 4.79 7.00
CA LYS A 467 20.02 6.03 7.06
C LYS A 467 21.18 6.02 6.06
N LEU A 468 21.85 4.87 5.92
CA LEU A 468 22.97 4.63 5.00
C LEU A 468 22.78 3.27 4.33
N VAL A 469 22.95 3.23 3.00
CA VAL A 469 23.02 1.97 2.24
C VAL A 469 24.45 1.72 1.78
N ILE A 470 25.02 0.59 2.17
CA ILE A 470 26.30 0.10 1.66
C ILE A 470 25.97 -0.99 0.65
N SER A 471 26.48 -0.93 -0.57
CA SER A 471 26.11 -1.94 -1.57
C SER A 471 27.24 -2.33 -2.50
N SER A 472 27.37 -3.62 -2.78
CA SER A 472 28.17 -4.16 -3.89
C SER A 472 27.35 -4.30 -5.19
N SER A 473 26.05 -3.99 -5.16
CA SER A 473 25.15 -3.97 -6.31
C SER A 473 24.90 -2.53 -6.79
N LEU A 474 25.04 -2.29 -8.10
CA LEU A 474 24.83 -0.94 -8.66
C LEU A 474 23.41 -0.41 -8.39
N HIS A 475 22.37 -1.23 -8.58
CA HIS A 475 21.00 -0.76 -8.31
C HIS A 475 20.73 -0.54 -6.82
N GLY A 476 21.49 -1.18 -5.92
CA GLY A 476 21.46 -0.83 -4.50
C GLY A 476 21.88 0.63 -4.27
N ILE A 477 22.83 1.13 -5.08
CA ILE A 477 23.25 2.54 -5.07
C ILE A 477 22.22 3.43 -5.77
N ILE A 478 21.88 3.13 -7.03
CA ILE A 478 20.99 3.98 -7.85
C ILE A 478 19.63 4.19 -7.18
N VAL A 479 19.01 3.11 -6.69
CA VAL A 479 17.68 3.19 -6.07
C VAL A 479 17.75 3.94 -4.75
N SER A 480 18.77 3.70 -3.92
CA SER A 480 18.95 4.45 -2.67
C SER A 480 19.07 5.94 -2.93
N GLU A 481 19.93 6.32 -3.88
CA GLU A 481 20.13 7.71 -4.25
C GLU A 481 18.88 8.36 -4.85
N ALA A 482 18.11 7.63 -5.67
CA ALA A 482 16.84 8.11 -6.22
C ALA A 482 15.85 8.50 -5.11
N PHE A 483 15.73 7.67 -4.06
CA PHE A 483 14.86 7.95 -2.91
C PHE A 483 15.51 8.90 -1.88
N GLY A 484 16.66 9.49 -2.18
CA GLY A 484 17.35 10.45 -1.31
C GLY A 484 18.03 9.82 -0.09
N ILE A 485 18.33 8.51 -0.16
CA ILE A 485 19.08 7.77 0.84
C ILE A 485 20.55 7.77 0.45
N SER A 486 21.43 8.15 1.38
CA SER A 486 22.86 8.18 1.11
C SER A 486 23.39 6.75 0.90
N ALA A 487 24.25 6.57 -0.11
CA ALA A 487 24.76 5.26 -0.48
C ALA A 487 26.28 5.24 -0.66
N ARG A 488 26.91 4.09 -0.39
CA ARG A 488 28.34 3.86 -0.54
C ARG A 488 28.59 2.55 -1.28
N LEU A 489 29.41 2.60 -2.34
CA LEU A 489 29.87 1.40 -3.02
C LEU A 489 30.83 0.61 -2.11
N LEU A 490 30.49 -0.66 -1.87
CA LEU A 490 31.40 -1.69 -1.39
C LEU A 490 31.93 -2.47 -2.58
N LYS A 491 33.22 -2.31 -2.91
CA LYS A 491 33.85 -2.99 -4.03
C LYS A 491 33.89 -4.50 -3.78
N SER A 492 33.24 -5.26 -4.67
CA SER A 492 33.43 -6.70 -4.76
C SER A 492 34.68 -7.03 -5.57
N PRO A 493 35.44 -8.08 -5.21
CA PRO A 493 36.56 -8.57 -6.00
C PRO A 493 36.12 -9.27 -7.30
N HIS A 494 34.84 -9.63 -7.44
CA HIS A 494 34.35 -10.51 -8.49
C HIS A 494 33.91 -9.78 -9.78
N PHE A 495 33.77 -8.46 -9.78
CA PHE A 495 33.25 -7.71 -10.94
C PHE A 495 34.04 -6.45 -11.24
N SER A 496 34.07 -6.09 -12.52
CA SER A 496 34.59 -4.81 -12.99
C SER A 496 33.84 -3.63 -12.39
N LEU A 497 34.60 -2.57 -12.09
CA LEU A 497 34.05 -1.28 -11.66
C LEU A 497 33.42 -0.48 -12.80
N PHE A 498 33.50 -0.95 -14.04
CA PHE A 498 33.04 -0.23 -15.23
C PHE A 498 31.63 0.34 -15.08
N LYS A 499 30.66 -0.50 -14.67
CA LYS A 499 29.27 -0.08 -14.51
C LYS A 499 29.06 1.02 -13.47
N PHE A 500 29.92 1.07 -12.46
CA PHE A 500 29.88 2.09 -11.42
C PHE A 500 30.49 3.39 -11.93
N TYR A 501 31.66 3.35 -12.57
CA TYR A 501 32.22 4.55 -13.19
C TYR A 501 31.25 5.17 -14.20
N ASP A 502 30.62 4.35 -15.03
CA ASP A 502 29.64 4.78 -16.02
C ASP A 502 28.44 5.53 -15.40
N TYR A 503 27.92 5.05 -14.26
CA TYR A 503 26.84 5.73 -13.53
C TYR A 503 27.31 7.00 -12.76
N TYR A 504 28.46 6.94 -12.10
CA TYR A 504 28.97 8.10 -11.35
C TYR A 504 29.32 9.25 -12.31
N GLU A 505 29.93 8.96 -13.46
CA GLU A 505 30.20 9.96 -14.49
C GLU A 505 28.93 10.53 -15.11
N SER A 506 27.87 9.73 -15.31
CA SER A 506 26.58 10.26 -15.80
C SER A 506 25.87 11.17 -14.81
N THR A 507 26.30 11.15 -13.55
CA THR A 507 25.83 12.06 -12.48
C THR A 507 26.85 13.13 -12.14
N ASN A 508 27.88 13.34 -12.98
CA ASN A 508 28.98 14.31 -12.79
C ASN A 508 29.74 14.13 -11.47
N ARG A 509 29.98 12.87 -11.07
CA ARG A 509 30.68 12.51 -9.83
C ARG A 509 31.87 11.61 -10.12
N THR A 510 32.90 11.74 -9.28
CA THR A 510 34.02 10.79 -9.24
C THR A 510 33.69 9.65 -8.29
N LEU A 511 33.88 8.41 -8.75
CA LEU A 511 33.61 7.23 -7.93
C LEU A 511 34.62 7.13 -6.78
N ARG A 512 34.12 7.02 -5.55
CA ARG A 512 34.88 6.54 -4.39
C ARG A 512 34.19 5.33 -3.80
N TYR A 513 34.96 4.28 -3.52
CA TYR A 513 34.45 3.03 -2.98
C TYR A 513 35.23 2.60 -1.75
N ALA A 514 34.59 1.81 -0.92
CA ALA A 514 35.23 1.10 0.18
C ALA A 514 35.54 -0.35 -0.26
N THR A 515 36.56 -0.96 0.33
CA THR A 515 36.89 -2.38 0.16
C THR A 515 36.43 -3.24 1.34
N THR A 516 36.16 -2.63 2.49
CA THR A 516 35.60 -3.29 3.69
C THR A 516 34.35 -2.58 4.18
N ILE A 517 33.54 -3.28 4.97
CA ILE A 517 32.32 -2.71 5.59
C ILE A 517 32.69 -1.58 6.55
N ASP A 518 33.70 -1.77 7.41
CA ASP A 518 34.14 -0.73 8.37
C ASP A 518 34.62 0.53 7.66
N GLN A 519 35.38 0.37 6.57
CA GLN A 519 35.77 1.50 5.75
C GLN A 519 34.55 2.20 5.14
N ALA A 520 33.55 1.45 4.66
CA ALA A 520 32.32 2.01 4.09
C ALA A 520 31.52 2.80 5.13
N ILE A 521 31.46 2.31 6.38
CA ILE A 521 30.82 3.00 7.51
C ILE A 521 31.55 4.31 7.81
N ASN A 522 32.87 4.27 7.93
CA ASN A 522 33.70 5.44 8.22
C ASN A 522 33.65 6.50 7.12
N MET A 523 33.60 6.07 5.85
CA MET A 523 33.46 6.97 4.70
C MET A 523 32.07 7.63 4.61
N GLY A 524 31.06 7.04 5.25
CA GLY A 524 29.66 7.43 5.08
C GLY A 524 29.17 7.31 3.64
N GLY A 525 27.96 7.79 3.38
CA GLY A 525 27.39 7.81 2.03
C GLY A 525 27.93 8.97 1.17
N GLU A 526 27.90 8.79 -0.14
CA GLU A 526 28.25 9.84 -1.09
C GLU A 526 27.22 10.98 -1.11
N LYS A 527 27.67 12.13 -1.64
CA LYS A 527 26.74 13.22 -1.98
C LYS A 527 25.74 12.71 -3.02
N LEU A 528 24.45 12.94 -2.75
CA LEU A 528 23.37 12.59 -3.66
C LEU A 528 23.57 13.24 -5.03
N PRO A 529 23.23 12.54 -6.13
CA PRO A 529 23.36 13.09 -7.47
C PRO A 529 22.41 14.29 -7.66
N ASN A 530 22.92 15.37 -8.24
CA ASN A 530 22.10 16.48 -8.71
C ASN A 530 21.99 16.36 -10.23
N ILE A 531 20.99 15.61 -10.72
CA ILE A 531 20.81 15.28 -12.13
C ILE A 531 19.48 15.83 -12.66
N ASN A 532 19.51 16.43 -13.84
CA ASN A 532 18.31 16.78 -14.59
C ASN A 532 17.77 15.53 -15.29
N LEU A 533 16.65 14.99 -14.80
CA LEU A 533 16.03 13.78 -15.36
C LEU A 533 15.15 14.04 -16.59
N LYS A 534 14.88 15.31 -16.96
CA LYS A 534 14.01 15.65 -18.10
C LYS A 534 14.50 15.06 -19.43
N PRO A 535 15.79 15.10 -19.80
CA PRO A 535 16.27 14.49 -21.04
C PRO A 535 16.01 12.98 -21.08
N LEU A 536 16.26 12.28 -19.96
CA LEU A 536 15.98 10.85 -19.85
C LEU A 536 14.48 10.57 -19.99
N LEU A 537 13.63 11.34 -19.32
CA LEU A 537 12.17 11.22 -19.42
C LEU A 537 11.65 11.45 -20.84
N ASN A 538 12.13 12.50 -21.50
CA ASN A 538 11.73 12.86 -22.86
C ASN A 538 12.20 11.85 -23.90
N ALA A 539 13.27 11.10 -23.60
CA ALA A 539 13.77 10.03 -24.44
C ALA A 539 12.94 8.73 -24.33
N PHE A 540 11.90 8.67 -23.48
CA PHE A 540 11.04 7.50 -23.39
C PHE A 540 10.37 7.18 -24.75
N PRO A 541 10.44 5.94 -25.25
CA PRO A 541 10.02 5.59 -26.61
C PRO A 541 8.49 5.37 -26.74
N PHE A 542 7.69 6.42 -26.49
CA PHE A 542 6.23 6.37 -26.60
C PHE A 542 5.72 5.84 -27.94
N ASP A 543 6.42 6.18 -29.03
CA ASP A 543 6.12 5.79 -30.40
C ASP A 543 6.09 4.27 -30.63
N LYS A 544 6.67 3.50 -29.70
CA LYS A 544 6.66 2.03 -29.78
C LYS A 544 5.42 1.41 -29.16
N PHE A 545 4.77 2.11 -28.24
CA PHE A 545 3.62 1.63 -27.46
C PHE A 545 2.28 2.15 -27.99
N VAL A 546 2.29 3.31 -28.66
CA VAL A 546 1.09 3.98 -29.18
C VAL A 546 1.26 4.36 -30.65
N THR A 547 0.28 4.03 -31.48
CA THR A 547 0.13 4.62 -32.81
C THR A 547 -0.59 5.97 -32.73
N ASN A 548 0.02 7.03 -33.27
CA ASN A 548 -0.68 8.30 -33.46
C ASN A 548 -1.83 8.08 -34.46
N LYS A 549 -3.07 7.99 -33.96
CA LYS A 549 -4.23 8.29 -34.78
C LYS A 549 -4.28 9.80 -34.91
N ASN A 550 -3.60 10.34 -35.92
CA ASN A 550 -3.85 11.63 -36.59
C ASN A 550 -2.70 11.88 -37.58
N SER A 551 -2.91 11.43 -38.81
CA SER A 551 -2.37 12.03 -40.03
C SER A 551 -3.57 12.46 -40.86
#